data_AF-A0A951I003-F1
#
_entry.id   AF-A0A951I003-F1
#
_cell.length_a   1.000
_cell.length_b   1.000
_cell.length_c   1.000
_cell.angle_alpha   90.00
_cell.angle_beta   90.00
_cell.angle_gamma   90.00
#
_symmetry.space_group_name_H-M   'P 1'
#
loop_
_entity.id
_entity.type
_entity.pdbx_description
1 polymer ?
#
loop_
_entity_poly.entity_id
_entity_poly.type
_entity_poly.pdbx_seq_one_letter_code
_entity_poly.pdbx_strand_id
1 'polypeptide(L)'
;MSMNLYERIPNNVNLSEDKKLQRALEKWLPNYLDWWREMGPEGFQQKDVYLRTAISVEPEGWAHFDYVKMPDYRWGIFLKPADPNATVGFGDNYGQPVYQEVPGEFRNALRRIIVTQGDTEPASVEQQRQLGKTCPSLYDLRNLFQVNVEEGRHLWAMVYLLQRYFGRDGRDEADELLQRRSGNPDKPRILEAFNQPCDDWLNFFCFTMFTDRDGKYQLAALAESGFEPLARTCQFMLTEEAHHLFVGETGVGRVVKRTGQLMKEANGALDIRELGGIPLDV
;
A
#
# COMPACT_ATOMS: atom_id res chain seq x y z
N MET A 1 8.29 15.39 -18.50
CA MET A 1 8.88 14.36 -19.39
C MET A 1 7.76 13.42 -19.85
N SER A 2 7.76 13.01 -21.12
CA SER A 2 6.72 12.13 -21.69
C SER A 2 6.94 10.69 -21.23
N MET A 3 6.05 10.15 -20.40
CA MET A 3 6.08 8.75 -19.97
C MET A 3 5.72 7.80 -21.13
N ASN A 4 6.47 6.72 -21.28
CA ASN A 4 6.14 5.67 -22.24
C ASN A 4 5.19 4.66 -21.58
N LEU A 5 3.91 4.72 -21.93
CA LEU A 5 2.85 3.82 -21.45
C LEU A 5 3.07 2.33 -21.79
N TYR A 6 4.09 2.00 -22.61
CA TYR A 6 4.43 0.64 -23.02
C TYR A 6 5.57 0.00 -22.21
N GLU A 7 6.12 0.69 -21.20
CA GLU A 7 7.11 0.07 -20.30
C GLU A 7 6.46 -0.98 -19.39
N ARG A 8 7.17 -2.09 -19.19
CA ARG A 8 6.72 -3.20 -18.32
C ARG A 8 6.50 -2.77 -16.87
N ILE A 9 7.28 -1.79 -16.40
CA ILE A 9 7.18 -1.18 -15.08
C ILE A 9 7.01 0.34 -15.31
N PRO A 10 5.78 0.88 -15.31
CA PRO A 10 5.58 2.32 -15.48
C PRO A 10 6.30 3.11 -14.40
N ASN A 11 6.98 4.19 -14.76
CA ASN A 11 7.75 4.95 -13.78
C ASN A 11 8.04 6.39 -14.22
N ASN A 12 8.47 7.21 -13.26
CA ASN A 12 9.00 8.57 -13.51
C ASN A 12 10.44 8.76 -12.99
N VAL A 13 11.20 7.67 -12.84
CA VAL A 13 12.55 7.65 -12.27
C VAL A 13 13.63 7.30 -13.29
N ASN A 14 13.31 7.39 -14.58
CA ASN A 14 14.18 7.04 -15.71
C ASN A 14 14.75 5.62 -15.59
N LEU A 15 13.90 4.64 -15.22
CA LEU A 15 14.35 3.26 -15.01
C LEU A 15 15.03 2.65 -16.25
N SER A 16 14.60 3.06 -17.45
CA SER A 16 15.16 2.59 -18.72
C SER A 16 16.59 3.06 -18.98
N GLU A 17 17.09 4.08 -18.26
CA GLU A 17 18.48 4.54 -18.32
C GLU A 17 19.41 3.74 -17.39
N ASP A 18 18.88 3.18 -16.29
CA ASP A 18 19.63 2.28 -15.40
C ASP A 18 19.35 0.81 -15.71
N LYS A 19 20.05 0.28 -16.72
CA LYS A 19 19.89 -1.12 -17.17
C LYS A 19 20.18 -2.16 -16.10
N LYS A 20 21.00 -1.84 -15.09
CA LYS A 20 21.31 -2.77 -14.00
C LYS A 20 20.13 -2.86 -13.03
N LEU A 21 19.56 -1.72 -12.64
CA LEU A 21 18.36 -1.66 -11.81
C LEU A 21 17.15 -2.24 -12.51
N GLN A 22 16.92 -1.88 -13.78
CA GLN A 22 15.82 -2.41 -14.59
C GLN A 22 15.81 -3.94 -14.57
N ARG A 23 16.97 -4.56 -14.85
CA ARG A 23 17.10 -6.03 -14.83
C ARG A 23 16.86 -6.64 -13.45
N ALA A 24 17.25 -5.95 -12.38
CA ALA A 24 17.06 -6.45 -11.02
C ALA A 24 15.58 -6.46 -10.63
N LEU A 25 14.85 -5.39 -10.93
CA LEU A 25 13.41 -5.30 -10.70
C LEU A 25 12.62 -6.26 -11.60
N GLU A 26 12.99 -6.37 -12.88
CA GLU A 26 12.37 -7.34 -13.81
C GLU A 26 12.64 -8.80 -13.42
N LYS A 27 13.76 -9.07 -12.73
CA LYS A 27 14.04 -10.40 -12.16
C LYS A 27 13.19 -10.70 -10.92
N TRP A 28 12.85 -9.67 -10.14
CA TRP A 28 12.00 -9.81 -8.94
C TRP A 28 10.51 -9.92 -9.29
N LEU A 29 10.07 -9.26 -10.36
CA LEU A 29 8.67 -9.22 -10.82
C LEU A 29 7.97 -10.61 -10.91
N PRO A 30 8.56 -11.67 -11.49
CA PRO A 30 7.92 -12.99 -11.49
C PRO A 30 7.60 -13.52 -10.10
N ASN A 31 8.52 -13.36 -9.13
CA ASN A 31 8.30 -13.80 -7.74
C ASN A 31 7.18 -12.98 -7.08
N TYR A 32 7.12 -11.67 -7.35
CA TYR A 32 6.02 -10.82 -6.90
C TYR A 32 4.68 -11.28 -7.48
N LEU A 33 4.62 -11.61 -8.77
CA LEU A 33 3.39 -12.11 -9.40
C LEU A 33 2.97 -13.48 -8.86
N ASP A 34 3.93 -14.35 -8.53
CA ASP A 34 3.64 -15.63 -7.88
C ASP A 34 3.08 -15.42 -6.47
N TRP A 35 3.70 -14.53 -5.68
CA TRP A 35 3.14 -14.10 -4.39
C TRP A 35 1.74 -13.50 -4.55
N TRP A 36 1.50 -12.61 -5.53
CA TRP A 36 0.18 -12.01 -5.76
C TRP A 36 -0.90 -13.05 -6.10
N ARG A 37 -0.55 -14.06 -6.91
CA ARG A 37 -1.50 -15.15 -7.25
C ARG A 37 -1.82 -16.03 -6.05
N GLU A 38 -0.85 -16.24 -5.18
CA GLU A 38 -0.99 -17.08 -3.98
C GLU A 38 -1.72 -16.33 -2.86
N MET A 39 -1.29 -15.11 -2.56
CA MET A 39 -1.65 -14.35 -1.38
C MET A 39 -2.54 -13.14 -1.63
N GLY A 40 -2.69 -12.70 -2.88
CA GLY A 40 -3.68 -11.69 -3.26
C GLY A 40 -5.12 -12.21 -3.19
N PRO A 41 -6.10 -11.42 -3.66
CA PRO A 41 -7.52 -11.74 -3.52
C PRO A 41 -7.91 -13.11 -4.08
N GLU A 42 -8.36 -14.02 -3.20
CA GLU A 42 -8.55 -15.42 -3.57
C GLU A 42 -9.80 -15.60 -4.44
N GLY A 43 -9.61 -16.24 -5.61
CA GLY A 43 -10.70 -16.52 -6.56
C GLY A 43 -11.00 -15.38 -7.55
N PHE A 44 -10.26 -14.26 -7.48
CA PHE A 44 -10.52 -13.07 -8.31
C PHE A 44 -9.45 -12.79 -9.39
N GLN A 45 -8.45 -13.65 -9.50
CA GLN A 45 -7.29 -13.46 -10.40
C GLN A 45 -7.66 -13.31 -11.89
N GLN A 46 -8.81 -13.84 -12.32
CA GLN A 46 -9.28 -13.79 -13.71
C GLN A 46 -10.44 -12.80 -13.93
N LYS A 47 -10.83 -12.04 -12.91
CA LYS A 47 -11.94 -11.10 -12.98
C LYS A 47 -11.46 -9.75 -13.50
N ASP A 48 -12.22 -9.17 -14.42
CA ASP A 48 -12.03 -7.78 -14.82
C ASP A 48 -12.58 -6.87 -13.72
N VAL A 49 -11.70 -6.05 -13.14
CA VAL A 49 -12.04 -5.12 -12.05
C VAL A 49 -11.80 -3.70 -12.53
N TYR A 50 -12.76 -2.81 -12.30
CA TYR A 50 -12.63 -1.39 -12.61
C TYR A 50 -11.73 -0.70 -11.57
N LEU A 51 -10.46 -0.51 -11.92
CA LEU A 51 -9.41 -0.04 -11.02
C LEU A 51 -8.78 1.26 -11.53
N ARG A 52 -8.41 2.12 -10.59
CA ARG A 52 -7.49 3.23 -10.82
C ARG A 52 -6.07 2.67 -10.90
N THR A 53 -5.33 3.07 -11.92
CA THR A 53 -3.89 2.85 -12.06
C THR A 53 -3.17 4.19 -12.09
N ALA A 54 -2.12 4.34 -11.28
CA ALA A 54 -1.23 5.49 -11.34
C ALA A 54 -0.45 5.51 -12.66
N ILE A 55 -0.53 6.60 -13.42
CA ILE A 55 0.23 6.78 -14.68
C ILE A 55 1.00 8.11 -14.73
N SER A 56 1.02 8.88 -13.65
CA SER A 56 1.78 10.13 -13.52
C SER A 56 1.79 10.55 -12.05
N VAL A 57 2.61 11.55 -11.71
CA VAL A 57 2.59 12.24 -10.40
C VAL A 57 1.92 13.61 -10.46
N GLU A 58 1.52 14.05 -11.66
CA GLU A 58 0.84 15.32 -11.92
C GLU A 58 -0.65 15.23 -11.55
N PRO A 59 -1.25 16.29 -10.97
CA PRO A 59 -2.65 16.28 -10.52
C PRO A 59 -3.66 15.90 -11.61
N GLU A 60 -3.45 16.33 -12.85
CA GLU A 60 -4.39 16.14 -13.95
C GLU A 60 -4.26 14.76 -14.63
N GLY A 61 -3.21 14.00 -14.34
CA GLY A 61 -2.86 12.79 -15.08
C GLY A 61 -2.48 11.59 -14.22
N TRP A 62 -2.56 11.69 -12.90
CA TRP A 62 -2.11 10.58 -12.05
C TRP A 62 -3.06 9.37 -12.11
N ALA A 63 -4.38 9.58 -12.21
CA ALA A 63 -5.38 8.52 -12.12
C ALA A 63 -5.96 8.11 -13.48
N HIS A 64 -5.70 6.88 -13.91
CA HIS A 64 -6.35 6.27 -15.08
C HIS A 64 -7.26 5.12 -14.65
N PHE A 65 -8.52 5.13 -15.04
CA PHE A 65 -9.48 4.09 -14.68
C PHE A 65 -9.82 3.21 -15.88
N ASP A 66 -9.66 1.90 -15.71
CA ASP A 66 -10.07 0.90 -16.71
C ASP A 66 -10.38 -0.45 -16.04
N TYR A 67 -11.00 -1.35 -16.78
CA TYR A 67 -11.12 -2.75 -16.41
C TYR A 67 -9.80 -3.48 -16.63
N VAL A 68 -9.31 -4.13 -15.58
CA VAL A 68 -8.07 -4.90 -15.64
C VAL A 68 -8.18 -6.13 -14.74
N LYS A 69 -7.56 -7.23 -15.15
CA LYS A 69 -7.32 -8.36 -14.26
C LYS A 69 -6.20 -7.98 -13.33
N MET A 70 -6.38 -8.12 -12.02
CA MET A 70 -5.39 -7.66 -11.05
C MET A 70 -3.95 -8.18 -11.30
N PRO A 71 -3.70 -9.42 -11.74
CA PRO A 71 -2.35 -9.87 -12.14
C PRO A 71 -1.70 -9.07 -13.28
N ASP A 72 -2.50 -8.41 -14.11
CA ASP A 72 -2.10 -7.56 -15.22
C ASP A 72 -2.06 -6.08 -14.82
N TYR A 73 -2.35 -5.76 -13.55
CA TYR A 73 -2.26 -4.40 -13.03
C TYR A 73 -0.84 -3.85 -13.23
N ARG A 74 -0.74 -2.59 -13.65
CA ARG A 74 0.55 -1.99 -13.97
C ARG A 74 1.14 -1.34 -12.72
N TRP A 75 1.72 -2.14 -11.84
CA TRP A 75 2.45 -1.66 -10.67
C TRP A 75 3.66 -0.84 -11.10
N GLY A 76 3.63 0.46 -10.76
CA GLY A 76 4.63 1.43 -11.17
C GLY A 76 5.39 2.07 -10.02
N ILE A 77 6.49 2.76 -10.37
CA ILE A 77 7.38 3.46 -9.44
C ILE A 77 7.27 4.96 -9.67
N PHE A 78 6.64 5.65 -8.71
CA PHE A 78 6.33 7.06 -8.81
C PHE A 78 6.82 7.82 -7.58
N LEU A 79 7.70 8.81 -7.82
CA LEU A 79 8.20 9.72 -6.80
C LEU A 79 7.71 11.14 -7.12
N LYS A 80 7.36 11.94 -6.11
CA LYS A 80 7.13 13.38 -6.34
C LYS A 80 8.33 14.04 -7.04
N PRO A 81 8.15 15.14 -7.80
CA PRO A 81 9.27 15.86 -8.41
C PRO A 81 10.32 16.28 -7.38
N ALA A 82 11.60 16.22 -7.76
CA ALA A 82 12.69 16.68 -6.91
C ALA A 82 12.68 18.21 -6.79
N ASP A 83 13.07 18.74 -5.63
CA ASP A 83 13.38 20.16 -5.48
C ASP A 83 14.92 20.32 -5.47
N PRO A 84 15.52 20.98 -6.48
CA PRO A 84 16.96 21.15 -6.56
C PRO A 84 17.57 21.95 -5.40
N ASN A 85 16.74 22.66 -4.63
CA ASN A 85 17.16 23.43 -3.46
C ASN A 85 16.67 22.83 -2.14
N ALA A 86 16.18 21.58 -2.15
CA ALA A 86 15.72 20.91 -0.93
C ALA A 86 16.83 20.83 0.12
N THR A 87 16.48 21.18 1.35
CA THR A 87 17.36 21.08 2.52
C THR A 87 16.73 20.20 3.59
N VAL A 88 17.56 19.59 4.43
CA VAL A 88 17.12 18.76 5.55
C VAL A 88 16.35 19.63 6.56
N GLY A 89 15.11 19.23 6.87
CA GLY A 89 14.18 20.03 7.68
C GLY A 89 14.34 19.94 9.20
N PHE A 90 15.19 19.05 9.73
CA PHE A 90 15.38 18.87 11.17
C PHE A 90 16.70 18.17 11.56
N GLY A 91 16.99 18.14 12.87
CA GLY A 91 18.10 17.37 13.45
C GLY A 91 19.48 17.97 13.22
N ASP A 92 20.52 17.15 13.41
CA ASP A 92 21.93 17.60 13.39
C ASP A 92 22.38 18.16 12.03
N ASN A 93 21.71 17.75 10.95
CA ASN A 93 22.00 18.18 9.58
C ASN A 93 21.03 19.25 9.08
N TYR A 94 20.27 19.91 9.97
CA TYR A 94 19.30 20.95 9.60
C TYR A 94 19.91 22.01 8.66
N GLY A 95 19.21 22.31 7.57
CA GLY A 95 19.62 23.30 6.57
C GLY A 95 20.71 22.85 5.60
N GLN A 96 21.27 21.65 5.76
CA GLN A 96 22.17 21.06 4.76
C GLN A 96 21.37 20.56 3.55
N PRO A 97 22.00 20.43 2.36
CA PRO A 97 21.33 19.81 1.22
C PRO A 97 20.85 18.38 1.53
N VAL A 98 19.68 18.01 1.00
CA VAL A 98 19.16 16.64 1.12
C VAL A 98 20.07 15.61 0.43
N TYR A 99 20.04 14.39 0.92
CA TYR A 99 20.84 13.28 0.41
C TYR A 99 20.13 12.58 -0.76
N GLN A 100 20.83 12.49 -1.89
CA GLN A 100 20.41 11.70 -3.07
C GLN A 100 20.86 10.24 -2.99
N GLU A 101 21.89 9.97 -2.20
CA GLU A 101 22.44 8.64 -1.92
C GLU A 101 22.47 8.43 -0.42
N VAL A 102 22.41 7.17 0.02
CA VAL A 102 22.34 6.84 1.45
C VAL A 102 23.71 7.04 2.11
N PRO A 103 23.84 7.95 3.11
CA PRO A 103 25.10 8.10 3.84
C PRO A 103 25.49 6.78 4.54
N GLY A 104 26.77 6.43 4.48
CA GLY A 104 27.26 5.14 4.98
C GLY A 104 26.91 4.89 6.46
N GLU A 105 26.99 5.93 7.29
CA GLU A 105 26.66 5.88 8.72
C GLU A 105 25.18 5.55 9.00
N PHE A 106 24.26 5.96 8.12
CA PHE A 106 22.83 5.74 8.29
C PHE A 106 22.30 4.50 7.55
N ARG A 107 23.14 3.84 6.74
CA ARG A 107 22.74 2.79 5.81
C ARG A 107 21.92 1.66 6.46
N ASN A 108 22.37 1.13 7.59
CA ASN A 108 21.66 0.02 8.25
C ASN A 108 20.34 0.47 8.87
N ALA A 109 20.31 1.64 9.52
CA ALA A 109 19.11 2.17 10.15
C ALA A 109 18.04 2.51 9.10
N LEU A 110 18.44 3.16 8.00
CA LEU A 110 17.53 3.55 6.93
C LEU A 110 17.00 2.33 6.16
N ARG A 111 17.83 1.31 5.94
CA ARG A 111 17.38 0.02 5.39
C ARG A 111 16.29 -0.60 6.27
N ARG A 112 16.53 -0.69 7.58
CA ARG A 112 15.57 -1.27 8.53
C ARG A 112 14.23 -0.53 8.50
N ILE A 113 14.25 0.81 8.43
CA ILE A 113 13.03 1.62 8.31
C ILE A 113 12.26 1.28 7.03
N ILE A 114 12.95 1.29 5.88
CA ILE A 114 12.33 0.99 4.57
C ILE A 114 11.76 -0.43 4.53
N VAL A 115 12.48 -1.40 5.10
CA VAL A 115 12.00 -2.79 5.16
C VAL A 115 10.79 -2.91 6.07
N THR A 116 10.79 -2.23 7.23
CA THR A 116 9.67 -2.31 8.18
C THR A 116 8.40 -1.71 7.59
N GLN A 117 8.50 -0.55 6.93
CA GLN A 117 7.38 0.03 6.17
C GLN A 117 6.99 -0.90 5.01
N GLY A 118 7.94 -1.37 4.22
CA GLY A 118 7.64 -2.25 3.09
C GLY A 118 7.00 -3.59 3.46
N ASP A 119 7.15 -4.04 4.72
CA ASP A 119 6.61 -5.31 5.19
C ASP A 119 5.11 -5.23 5.52
N THR A 120 4.58 -4.04 5.85
CA THR A 120 3.16 -3.85 6.15
C THR A 120 2.28 -3.97 4.91
N GLU A 121 2.81 -3.59 3.76
CA GLU A 121 2.04 -3.48 2.52
C GLU A 121 1.58 -4.84 1.98
N PRO A 122 2.45 -5.86 1.83
CA PRO A 122 1.97 -7.20 1.49
C PRO A 122 1.24 -7.88 2.65
N ALA A 123 1.49 -7.49 3.91
CA ALA A 123 0.79 -8.05 5.05
C ALA A 123 -0.71 -7.70 5.04
N SER A 124 -1.06 -6.45 4.72
CA SER A 124 -2.47 -6.04 4.64
C SER A 124 -3.20 -6.81 3.52
N VAL A 125 -2.55 -7.01 2.36
CA VAL A 125 -3.09 -7.85 1.27
C VAL A 125 -3.34 -9.28 1.76
N GLU A 126 -2.39 -9.86 2.49
CA GLU A 126 -2.49 -11.23 3.04
C GLU A 126 -3.64 -11.37 4.03
N GLN A 127 -3.79 -10.40 4.95
CA GLN A 127 -4.87 -10.36 5.94
C GLN A 127 -6.25 -10.29 5.26
N GLN A 128 -6.35 -9.55 4.16
CA GLN A 128 -7.62 -9.18 3.53
C GLN A 128 -8.06 -10.13 2.40
N ARG A 129 -7.20 -11.09 2.00
CA ARG A 129 -7.37 -11.90 0.78
C ARG A 129 -8.67 -12.68 0.66
N GLN A 130 -9.34 -12.97 1.78
CA GLN A 130 -10.59 -13.75 1.83
C GLN A 130 -11.85 -12.89 1.70
N LEU A 131 -11.77 -11.59 2.00
CA LEU A 131 -12.93 -10.71 2.18
C LEU A 131 -13.80 -10.59 0.93
N GLY A 132 -13.22 -10.79 -0.26
CA GLY A 132 -13.97 -10.77 -1.51
C GLY A 132 -15.09 -11.82 -1.59
N LYS A 133 -14.99 -12.92 -0.83
CA LYS A 133 -16.01 -13.99 -0.81
C LYS A 133 -17.31 -13.58 -0.10
N THR A 134 -17.24 -12.58 0.77
CA THR A 134 -18.35 -12.12 1.61
C THR A 134 -18.67 -10.65 1.39
N CYS A 135 -18.31 -10.09 0.23
CA CYS A 135 -18.47 -8.67 -0.04
C CYS A 135 -19.93 -8.21 0.07
N PRO A 136 -20.22 -7.10 0.77
CA PRO A 136 -21.59 -6.62 0.94
C PRO A 136 -22.14 -5.94 -0.33
N SER A 137 -21.27 -5.58 -1.28
CA SER A 137 -21.66 -5.08 -2.59
C SER A 137 -20.49 -5.14 -3.59
N LEU A 138 -20.78 -4.97 -4.88
CA LEU A 138 -19.74 -4.80 -5.91
C LEU A 138 -18.93 -3.51 -5.72
N TYR A 139 -19.54 -2.46 -5.16
CA TYR A 139 -18.84 -1.22 -4.82
C TYR A 139 -17.76 -1.47 -3.77
N ASP A 140 -18.11 -2.21 -2.72
CA ASP A 140 -17.20 -2.56 -1.63
C ASP A 140 -16.11 -3.52 -2.10
N LEU A 141 -16.48 -4.51 -2.92
CA LEU A 141 -15.54 -5.43 -3.54
C LEU A 141 -14.49 -4.70 -4.39
N ARG A 142 -14.93 -3.73 -5.21
CA ARG A 142 -14.03 -2.91 -6.03
C ARG A 142 -13.10 -2.05 -5.17
N ASN A 143 -13.59 -1.50 -4.06
CA ASN A 143 -12.76 -0.73 -3.13
C ASN A 143 -11.73 -1.59 -2.41
N LEU A 144 -12.10 -2.78 -1.94
CA LEU A 144 -11.15 -3.75 -1.39
C LEU A 144 -10.02 -4.03 -2.40
N PHE A 145 -10.38 -4.32 -3.65
CA PHE A 145 -9.38 -4.58 -4.69
C PHE A 145 -8.54 -3.37 -5.04
N GLN A 146 -9.09 -2.16 -4.98
CA GLN A 146 -8.33 -0.92 -5.15
C GLN A 146 -7.26 -0.78 -4.06
N VAL A 147 -7.65 -0.97 -2.79
CA VAL A 147 -6.71 -0.98 -1.66
C VAL A 147 -5.63 -2.04 -1.89
N ASN A 148 -6.02 -3.29 -2.22
CA ASN A 148 -5.04 -4.35 -2.39
C ASN A 148 -4.00 -4.09 -3.49
N VAL A 149 -4.39 -3.54 -4.65
CA VAL A 149 -3.41 -3.24 -5.72
C VAL A 149 -2.54 -2.02 -5.38
N GLU A 150 -3.06 -1.07 -4.60
CA GLU A 150 -2.31 0.10 -4.11
C GLU A 150 -1.29 -0.32 -3.04
N GLU A 151 -1.65 -1.19 -2.11
CA GLU A 151 -0.69 -1.78 -1.16
C GLU A 151 0.35 -2.66 -1.87
N GLY A 152 -0.06 -3.40 -2.91
CA GLY A 152 0.90 -4.05 -3.80
C GLY A 152 1.89 -3.06 -4.43
N ARG A 153 1.42 -1.86 -4.83
CA ARG A 153 2.28 -0.80 -5.37
C ARG A 153 3.17 -0.16 -4.30
N HIS A 154 2.70 -0.05 -3.07
CA HIS A 154 3.50 0.42 -1.92
C HIS A 154 4.71 -0.50 -1.67
N LEU A 155 4.52 -1.83 -1.76
CA LEU A 155 5.64 -2.78 -1.73
C LEU A 155 6.64 -2.51 -2.86
N TRP A 156 6.16 -2.31 -4.10
CA TRP A 156 7.00 -1.93 -5.23
C TRP A 156 7.82 -0.66 -4.99
N ALA A 157 7.24 0.33 -4.31
CA ALA A 157 7.90 1.58 -3.97
C ALA A 157 9.09 1.36 -3.01
N MET A 158 8.89 0.55 -1.97
CA MET A 158 9.96 0.22 -1.02
C MET A 158 11.03 -0.68 -1.64
N VAL A 159 10.62 -1.68 -2.45
CA VAL A 159 11.54 -2.56 -3.18
C VAL A 159 12.41 -1.77 -4.17
N TYR A 160 11.86 -0.76 -4.85
CA TYR A 160 12.64 0.14 -5.69
C TYR A 160 13.76 0.82 -4.89
N LEU A 161 13.43 1.42 -3.73
CA LEU A 161 14.42 2.08 -2.88
C LEU A 161 15.50 1.10 -2.40
N LEU A 162 15.10 -0.10 -1.97
CA LEU A 162 16.00 -1.16 -1.56
C LEU A 162 16.97 -1.55 -2.69
N GLN A 163 16.46 -1.89 -3.87
CA GLN A 163 17.31 -2.34 -4.97
C GLN A 163 18.19 -1.22 -5.54
N ARG A 164 17.69 0.03 -5.58
CA ARG A 164 18.43 1.18 -6.10
C ARG A 164 19.59 1.58 -5.18
N TYR A 165 19.33 1.71 -3.88
CA TYR A 165 20.25 2.40 -2.96
C TYR A 165 20.96 1.44 -1.99
N PHE A 166 20.45 0.22 -1.79
CA PHE A 166 20.97 -0.72 -0.80
C PHE A 166 21.75 -1.92 -1.39
N GLY A 167 21.94 -1.95 -2.70
CA GLY A 167 22.89 -2.87 -3.35
C GLY A 167 22.48 -4.34 -3.19
N ARG A 168 23.39 -5.19 -2.69
CA ARG A 168 23.09 -6.62 -2.49
C ARG A 168 22.08 -6.82 -1.36
N ASP A 169 22.35 -6.24 -0.20
CA ASP A 169 21.45 -6.35 0.96
C ASP A 169 20.03 -5.89 0.61
N GLY A 170 19.89 -4.84 -0.20
CA GLY A 170 18.57 -4.38 -0.67
C GLY A 170 17.82 -5.41 -1.53
N ARG A 171 18.52 -6.20 -2.34
CA ARG A 171 17.90 -7.31 -3.10
C ARG A 171 17.50 -8.45 -2.18
N ASP A 172 18.36 -8.79 -1.23
CA ASP A 172 18.10 -9.86 -0.27
C ASP A 172 16.87 -9.51 0.61
N GLU A 173 16.74 -8.26 1.05
CA GLU A 173 15.56 -7.76 1.78
C GLU A 173 14.28 -7.77 0.91
N ALA A 174 14.39 -7.40 -0.37
CA ALA A 174 13.26 -7.44 -1.31
C ALA A 174 12.75 -8.87 -1.53
N ASP A 175 13.64 -9.86 -1.55
CA ASP A 175 13.26 -11.27 -1.63
C ASP A 175 12.64 -11.75 -0.30
N GLU A 176 13.18 -11.35 0.85
CA GLU A 176 12.64 -11.74 2.16
C GLU A 176 11.25 -11.14 2.43
N LEU A 177 10.95 -9.94 1.90
CA LEU A 177 9.62 -9.31 1.97
C LEU A 177 8.50 -10.18 1.35
N LEU A 178 8.82 -11.05 0.39
CA LEU A 178 7.86 -12.00 -0.20
C LEU A 178 7.82 -13.36 0.53
N GLN A 179 8.85 -13.66 1.33
CA GLN A 179 8.97 -14.92 2.08
C GLN A 179 8.25 -14.88 3.42
N ARG A 180 8.21 -13.72 4.08
CA ARG A 180 7.37 -13.52 5.28
C ARG A 180 5.89 -13.55 4.90
N ARG A 181 5.05 -14.05 5.79
CA ARG A 181 3.60 -14.18 5.59
C ARG A 181 2.85 -13.85 6.88
N SER A 182 1.77 -13.07 6.77
CA SER A 182 0.91 -12.71 7.88
C SER A 182 0.42 -13.98 8.62
N GLY A 183 0.63 -14.02 9.94
CA GLY A 183 0.21 -15.12 10.81
C GLY A 183 1.00 -16.44 10.64
N ASN A 184 2.08 -16.46 9.85
CA ASN A 184 2.89 -17.66 9.68
C ASN A 184 3.75 -17.93 10.95
N PRO A 185 3.79 -19.18 11.45
CA PRO A 185 4.48 -19.50 12.70
C PRO A 185 6.02 -19.43 12.61
N ASP A 186 6.59 -19.65 11.43
CA ASP A 186 8.03 -19.71 11.21
C ASP A 186 8.60 -18.40 10.63
N LYS A 187 7.83 -17.75 9.75
CA LYS A 187 8.18 -16.49 9.07
C LYS A 187 7.03 -15.47 9.12
N PRO A 188 6.62 -14.99 10.30
CA PRO A 188 5.57 -13.98 10.42
C PRO A 188 6.00 -12.64 9.83
N ARG A 189 5.03 -11.75 9.63
CA ARG A 189 5.29 -10.31 9.38
C ARG A 189 5.94 -9.66 10.60
N ILE A 190 6.64 -8.56 10.40
CA ILE A 190 7.48 -7.92 11.43
C ILE A 190 6.65 -7.37 12.58
N LEU A 191 5.50 -6.76 12.28
CA LEU A 191 4.65 -6.09 13.26
C LEU A 191 3.43 -6.95 13.61
N GLU A 192 3.14 -7.07 14.90
CA GLU A 192 2.10 -7.98 15.40
C GLU A 192 0.70 -7.67 14.85
N ALA A 193 0.33 -6.38 14.73
CA ALA A 193 -0.96 -5.97 14.18
C ALA A 193 -1.18 -6.49 12.75
N PHE A 194 -0.11 -6.68 11.99
CA PHE A 194 -0.10 -7.20 10.62
C PHE A 194 -0.01 -8.73 10.55
N ASN A 195 -0.03 -9.42 11.69
CA ASN A 195 -0.20 -10.88 11.81
C ASN A 195 -1.58 -11.28 12.35
N GLN A 196 -2.41 -10.32 12.76
CA GLN A 196 -3.75 -10.58 13.26
C GLN A 196 -4.73 -10.88 12.11
N PRO A 197 -5.76 -11.70 12.31
CA PRO A 197 -6.75 -11.98 11.27
C PRO A 197 -7.59 -10.75 10.90
N CYS A 198 -7.98 -10.66 9.62
CA CYS A 198 -8.94 -9.68 9.11
C CYS A 198 -10.07 -10.41 8.38
N ASP A 199 -10.91 -11.09 9.17
CA ASP A 199 -11.80 -12.14 8.66
C ASP A 199 -13.21 -11.63 8.31
N ASP A 200 -13.52 -10.37 8.61
CA ASP A 200 -14.82 -9.76 8.33
C ASP A 200 -14.72 -8.29 7.87
N TRP A 201 -15.79 -7.80 7.26
CA TRP A 201 -15.83 -6.47 6.65
C TRP A 201 -15.85 -5.32 7.66
N LEU A 202 -16.35 -5.54 8.88
CA LEU A 202 -16.28 -4.51 9.91
C LEU A 202 -14.82 -4.33 10.34
N ASN A 203 -14.10 -5.43 10.53
CA ASN A 203 -12.67 -5.40 10.81
C ASN A 203 -11.89 -4.72 9.68
N PHE A 204 -12.18 -5.03 8.42
CA PHE A 204 -11.57 -4.34 7.26
C PHE A 204 -11.80 -2.83 7.25
N PHE A 205 -13.04 -2.37 7.50
CA PHE A 205 -13.32 -0.93 7.56
C PHE A 205 -12.64 -0.26 8.75
N CYS A 206 -12.55 -0.93 9.90
CA CYS A 206 -11.78 -0.44 11.04
C CYS A 206 -10.28 -0.41 10.75
N PHE A 207 -9.73 -1.45 10.12
CA PHE A 207 -8.33 -1.54 9.73
C PHE A 207 -7.94 -0.39 8.80
N THR A 208 -8.69 -0.19 7.71
CA THR A 208 -8.44 0.91 6.76
C THR A 208 -8.73 2.30 7.35
N MET A 209 -9.48 2.39 8.45
CA MET A 209 -9.70 3.65 9.17
C MET A 209 -8.60 3.98 10.19
N PHE A 210 -8.08 2.96 10.88
CA PHE A 210 -7.22 3.11 12.06
C PHE A 210 -5.80 2.58 11.85
N THR A 211 -5.61 1.41 11.24
CA THR A 211 -4.29 0.83 10.98
C THR A 211 -3.60 1.54 9.81
N ASP A 212 -4.29 1.73 8.68
CA ASP A 212 -3.77 2.52 7.55
C ASP A 212 -3.50 3.98 7.96
N ARG A 213 -4.17 4.45 9.01
CA ARG A 213 -3.87 5.76 9.59
C ARG A 213 -2.52 5.80 10.30
N ASP A 214 -2.06 4.72 10.92
CA ASP A 214 -0.65 4.61 11.33
C ASP A 214 0.26 4.72 10.09
N GLY A 215 -0.05 3.98 9.02
CA GLY A 215 0.62 4.10 7.72
C GLY A 215 0.75 5.55 7.25
N LYS A 216 -0.35 6.32 7.26
CA LYS A 216 -0.33 7.76 6.99
C LYS A 216 0.65 8.54 7.87
N TYR A 217 0.67 8.31 9.19
CA TYR A 217 1.56 9.05 10.09
C TYR A 217 3.03 8.63 9.91
N GLN A 218 3.31 7.34 9.71
CA GLN A 218 4.66 6.86 9.40
C GLN A 218 5.14 7.43 8.07
N LEU A 219 4.34 7.35 7.01
CA LEU A 219 4.66 7.92 5.70
C LEU A 219 4.83 9.44 5.77
N ALA A 220 4.02 10.15 6.56
CA ALA A 220 4.20 11.58 6.77
C ALA A 220 5.52 11.92 7.50
N ALA A 221 5.93 11.11 8.47
CA ALA A 221 7.24 11.29 9.10
C ALA A 221 8.40 10.98 8.13
N LEU A 222 8.28 9.92 7.33
CA LEU A 222 9.28 9.55 6.33
C LEU A 222 9.32 10.51 5.13
N ALA A 223 8.21 11.19 4.84
CA ALA A 223 8.11 12.27 3.86
C ALA A 223 8.99 13.49 4.20
N GLU A 224 9.44 13.61 5.45
CA GLU A 224 10.37 14.65 5.92
C GLU A 224 11.83 14.17 5.96
N SER A 225 12.10 12.94 5.52
CA SER A 225 13.44 12.34 5.56
C SER A 225 14.48 13.19 4.81
N GLY A 226 15.67 13.35 5.41
CA GLY A 226 16.81 13.95 4.72
C GLY A 226 17.28 13.13 3.52
N PHE A 227 16.92 11.85 3.42
CA PHE A 227 17.12 11.03 2.22
C PHE A 227 15.96 11.26 1.24
N GLU A 228 16.18 12.16 0.27
CA GLU A 228 15.13 12.72 -0.59
C GLU A 228 14.36 11.66 -1.41
N PRO A 229 14.98 10.59 -1.95
CA PRO A 229 14.25 9.55 -2.67
C PRO A 229 13.18 8.86 -1.81
N LEU A 230 13.45 8.62 -0.51
CA LEU A 230 12.44 8.09 0.42
C LEU A 230 11.34 9.12 0.67
N ALA A 231 11.72 10.35 0.96
CA ALA A 231 10.77 11.43 1.21
C ALA A 231 9.76 11.59 0.06
N ARG A 232 10.26 11.69 -1.17
CA ARG A 232 9.44 11.82 -2.38
C ARG A 232 8.60 10.59 -2.71
N THR A 233 9.06 9.40 -2.31
CA THR A 233 8.29 8.16 -2.41
C THR A 233 7.09 8.20 -1.46
N CYS A 234 7.33 8.51 -0.19
CA CYS A 234 6.28 8.60 0.82
C CYS A 234 5.27 9.72 0.53
N GLN A 235 5.74 10.87 0.03
CA GLN A 235 4.85 11.95 -0.41
C GLN A 235 3.88 11.52 -1.53
N PHE A 236 4.31 10.63 -2.43
CA PHE A 236 3.41 10.08 -3.44
C PHE A 236 2.45 9.05 -2.82
N MET A 237 2.94 8.13 -1.98
CA MET A 237 2.11 7.13 -1.29
C MET A 237 0.99 7.78 -0.45
N LEU A 238 1.26 8.91 0.20
CA LEU A 238 0.24 9.67 0.93
C LEU A 238 -0.97 10.11 0.06
N THR A 239 -0.81 10.21 -1.26
CA THR A 239 -1.93 10.49 -2.17
C THR A 239 -2.85 9.29 -2.37
N GLU A 240 -2.32 8.08 -2.28
CA GLU A 240 -3.07 6.82 -2.35
C GLU A 240 -3.65 6.46 -0.98
N GLU A 241 -2.89 6.64 0.10
CA GLU A 241 -3.31 6.39 1.49
C GLU A 241 -4.63 7.12 1.84
N ALA A 242 -4.84 8.31 1.27
CA ALA A 242 -6.08 9.06 1.44
C ALA A 242 -7.32 8.29 0.95
N HIS A 243 -7.19 7.45 -0.08
CA HIS A 243 -8.26 6.57 -0.54
C HIS A 243 -8.58 5.48 0.48
N HIS A 244 -7.56 4.88 1.09
CA HIS A 244 -7.74 3.80 2.06
C HIS A 244 -8.51 4.32 3.29
N LEU A 245 -8.09 5.48 3.82
CA LEU A 245 -8.78 6.14 4.93
C LEU A 245 -10.24 6.48 4.60
N PHE A 246 -10.51 6.91 3.35
CA PHE A 246 -11.88 7.13 2.87
C PHE A 246 -12.71 5.85 2.87
N VAL A 247 -12.14 4.71 2.44
CA VAL A 247 -12.82 3.41 2.44
C VAL A 247 -13.19 3.01 3.87
N GLY A 248 -12.27 3.14 4.82
CA GLY A 248 -12.54 2.83 6.22
C GLY A 248 -13.58 3.74 6.86
N GLU A 249 -13.39 5.06 6.77
CA GLU A 249 -14.28 6.06 7.37
C GLU A 249 -15.72 5.93 6.84
N THR A 250 -15.89 5.84 5.52
CA THR A 250 -17.22 5.72 4.92
C THR A 250 -17.82 4.33 5.13
N GLY A 251 -17.00 3.29 5.17
CA GLY A 251 -17.41 1.92 5.51
C GLY A 251 -18.06 1.85 6.88
N VAL A 252 -17.33 2.28 7.93
CA VAL A 252 -17.85 2.35 9.30
C VAL A 252 -19.06 3.27 9.39
N GLY A 253 -19.02 4.46 8.77
CA GLY A 253 -20.13 5.41 8.77
C GLY A 253 -21.43 4.83 8.19
N ARG A 254 -21.34 4.01 7.14
CA ARG A 254 -22.50 3.30 6.56
C ARG A 254 -23.05 2.21 7.49
N VAL A 255 -22.18 1.48 8.19
CA VAL A 255 -22.60 0.48 9.21
C VAL A 255 -23.39 1.19 10.32
N VAL A 256 -22.82 2.25 10.91
CA VAL A 256 -23.46 3.05 11.95
C VAL A 256 -24.80 3.61 11.47
N LYS A 257 -24.85 4.15 10.24
CA LYS A 257 -26.08 4.66 9.63
C LYS A 257 -27.14 3.57 9.48
N ARG A 258 -26.78 2.38 9.00
CA ARG A 258 -27.73 1.26 8.85
C ARG A 258 -28.25 0.80 10.20
N THR A 259 -27.38 0.71 11.20
CA THR A 259 -27.77 0.41 12.58
C THR A 259 -28.77 1.44 13.13
N GLY A 260 -28.52 2.74 12.96
CA GLY A 260 -29.47 3.78 13.39
C GLY A 260 -30.84 3.70 12.71
N GLN A 261 -30.89 3.28 11.44
CA GLN A 261 -32.15 3.02 10.73
C GLN A 261 -32.91 1.84 11.34
N LEU A 262 -32.22 0.72 11.60
CA LEU A 262 -32.81 -0.45 12.23
C LEU A 262 -33.31 -0.16 13.65
N MET A 263 -32.58 0.62 14.44
CA MET A 263 -33.04 1.06 15.77
C MET A 263 -34.34 1.86 15.69
N LYS A 264 -34.48 2.72 14.66
CA LYS A 264 -35.71 3.49 14.41
C LYS A 264 -36.86 2.57 13.98
N GLU A 265 -36.60 1.58 13.14
CA GLU A 265 -37.58 0.57 12.71
C GLU A 265 -38.05 -0.31 13.89
N ALA A 266 -37.13 -0.68 14.79
CA ALA A 266 -37.40 -1.51 15.96
C ALA A 266 -38.17 -0.77 17.09
N ASN A 267 -38.18 0.57 17.07
CA ASN A 267 -38.75 1.41 18.12
C ASN A 267 -38.30 1.02 19.55
N GLY A 268 -37.05 0.56 19.70
CA GLY A 268 -36.48 0.09 20.97
C GLY A 268 -37.03 -1.23 21.51
N ALA A 269 -37.86 -1.94 20.74
CA ALA A 269 -38.54 -3.17 21.20
C ALA A 269 -37.77 -4.46 20.89
N LEU A 270 -36.78 -4.41 19.99
CA LEU A 270 -36.02 -5.59 19.53
C LEU A 270 -34.51 -5.32 19.62
N ASP A 271 -33.73 -6.35 19.94
CA ASP A 271 -32.29 -6.32 19.70
C ASP A 271 -32.06 -6.21 18.19
N ILE A 272 -31.27 -5.23 17.77
CA ILE A 272 -31.02 -5.01 16.34
C ILE A 272 -30.30 -6.18 15.67
N ARG A 273 -29.64 -7.06 16.44
CA ARG A 273 -29.09 -8.32 15.91
C ARG A 273 -30.18 -9.19 15.29
N GLU A 274 -31.39 -9.17 15.86
CA GLU A 274 -32.55 -9.90 15.31
C GLU A 274 -33.01 -9.34 13.96
N LEU A 275 -32.65 -8.08 13.66
CA LEU A 275 -32.88 -7.42 12.38
C LEU A 275 -31.65 -7.47 11.44
N GLY A 276 -30.61 -8.23 11.81
CA GLY A 276 -29.37 -8.34 11.04
C GLY A 276 -28.46 -7.10 11.11
N GLY A 277 -28.63 -6.25 12.12
CA GLY A 277 -27.78 -5.09 12.39
C GLY A 277 -26.57 -5.40 13.27
N ILE A 278 -25.56 -4.51 13.23
CA ILE A 278 -24.40 -4.53 14.13
C ILE A 278 -24.60 -3.47 15.21
N PRO A 279 -24.76 -3.83 16.49
CA PRO A 279 -24.98 -2.89 17.58
C PRO A 279 -23.84 -1.91 17.80
N LEU A 280 -24.18 -0.74 18.32
CA LEU A 280 -23.23 0.36 18.53
C LEU A 280 -22.31 0.15 19.74
N ASP A 281 -22.64 -0.80 20.62
CA ASP A 281 -21.91 -1.14 21.83
C ASP A 281 -20.93 -2.32 21.66
N VAL A 282 -20.76 -2.80 20.42
CA VAL A 282 -19.73 -3.78 20.03
C VAL A 282 -18.34 -3.15 20.08
#